data_AF-A0A8J6E7Q5-F1
#
_entry.id   AF-A0A8J6E7Q5-F1
#
_cell.length_a   1.000
_cell.length_b   1.000
_cell.length_c   1.000
_cell.angle_alpha   90.00
_cell.angle_beta   90.00
_cell.angle_gamma   90.00
#
_symmetry.space_group_name_H-M   'P 1'
#
loop_
_entity.id
_entity.type
_entity.pdbx_description
1 polymer ?
#
loop_
_entity_poly.entity_id
_entity_poly.type
_entity_poly.pdbx_seq_one_letter_code
_entity_poly.pdbx_strand_id
1 'polypeptide(L)'
;MYGKIAVMELFRPKGESKDLLFVLTAKYNACILEYKQTGDSIDIITRAHGNVQDRIGRPSETGIIGIIDPDCRMIGLRLYDGLFKVIPLERDNKELKAFNIRLEELHVIDVKFLYSCQAPTICFVYQDPQGRHVKTYEVSLREKEFSKGPWKQENVEAEASMVIA
;
A
#
# COMPACT_ATOMS: atom_id res chain seq x y z
N MET A 1 8.53 18.17 -7.45
CA MET A 1 7.35 17.29 -7.58
C MET A 1 6.22 18.05 -8.24
N TYR A 2 5.67 17.58 -9.37
CA TYR A 2 4.54 18.22 -10.06
C TYR A 2 3.19 17.61 -9.63
N GLY A 3 2.93 17.59 -8.33
CA GLY A 3 1.69 17.06 -7.74
C GLY A 3 1.71 17.14 -6.22
N LYS A 4 0.53 17.18 -5.60
CA LYS A 4 0.38 17.11 -4.13
C LYS A 4 0.76 15.70 -3.66
N ILE A 5 1.71 15.59 -2.74
CA ILE A 5 2.11 14.31 -2.13
C ILE A 5 0.95 13.80 -1.28
N ALA A 6 0.54 12.55 -1.52
CA ALA A 6 -0.51 11.84 -0.80
C ALA A 6 0.04 10.69 0.05
N VAL A 7 1.06 9.98 -0.45
CA VAL A 7 1.80 8.95 0.30
C VAL A 7 3.29 9.22 0.13
N MET A 8 4.05 9.02 1.20
CA MET A 8 5.50 9.15 1.21
C MET A 8 6.08 8.14 2.21
N GLU A 9 6.74 7.10 1.71
CA GLU A 9 7.23 5.99 2.54
C GLU A 9 8.66 5.61 2.14
N LEU A 10 9.53 5.42 3.13
CA LEU A 10 10.88 4.88 2.94
C LEU A 10 10.84 3.35 3.05
N PHE A 11 11.62 2.68 2.21
CA PHE A 11 11.74 1.22 2.26
C PHE A 11 13.10 0.77 1.72
N ARG A 12 13.59 -0.39 2.17
CA ARG A 12 14.88 -0.96 1.75
C ARG A 12 14.71 -2.37 1.20
N PRO A 13 14.53 -2.51 -0.13
CA PRO A 13 14.51 -3.82 -0.76
C PRO A 13 15.80 -4.61 -0.52
N LYS A 14 15.69 -5.94 -0.52
CA LYS A 14 16.86 -6.82 -0.35
C LYS A 14 17.91 -6.56 -1.45
N GLY A 15 19.12 -6.23 -1.00
CA GLY A 15 20.26 -5.96 -1.87
C GLY A 15 20.47 -4.48 -2.19
N GLU A 16 19.58 -3.58 -1.77
CA GLU A 16 19.85 -2.14 -1.80
C GLU A 16 20.69 -1.74 -0.58
N SER A 17 21.66 -0.84 -0.77
CA SER A 17 22.56 -0.39 0.30
C SER A 17 21.96 0.69 1.21
N LYS A 18 20.87 1.32 0.75
CA LYS A 18 20.19 2.43 1.41
C LYS A 18 18.71 2.42 1.06
N ASP A 19 17.94 3.25 1.76
CA ASP A 19 16.50 3.35 1.53
C ASP A 19 16.19 4.01 0.19
N LEU A 20 15.10 3.56 -0.40
CA LEU A 20 14.42 4.20 -1.52
C LEU A 20 13.17 4.91 -0.98
N LEU A 21 12.72 5.93 -1.71
CA LEU A 21 11.53 6.71 -1.35
C LEU A 21 10.40 6.40 -2.32
N PHE A 22 9.32 5.80 -1.84
CA PHE A 22 8.07 5.70 -2.57
C PHE A 22 7.24 6.97 -2.38
N VAL A 23 6.72 7.51 -3.47
CA VAL A 23 5.82 8.66 -3.44
C VAL A 23 4.61 8.41 -4.33
N LEU A 24 3.42 8.67 -3.78
CA LEU A 24 2.17 8.72 -4.52
C LEU A 24 1.59 10.13 -4.45
N THR A 25 1.16 10.66 -5.59
CA THR A 25 0.50 11.97 -5.65
C THR A 25 -1.02 11.87 -5.61
N ALA A 26 -1.71 12.96 -5.29
CA ALA A 26 -3.17 13.05 -5.32
C ALA A 26 -3.78 12.86 -6.73
N LYS A 27 -2.98 12.94 -7.80
CA LYS A 27 -3.37 12.60 -9.17
C LYS A 27 -2.92 11.17 -9.57
N TYR A 28 -2.66 10.32 -8.59
CA TYR A 28 -2.29 8.92 -8.74
C TYR A 28 -0.98 8.65 -9.51
N ASN A 29 -0.12 9.66 -9.67
CA ASN A 29 1.24 9.42 -10.16
C ASN A 29 2.06 8.81 -9.02
N ALA A 30 2.57 7.61 -9.24
CA ALA A 30 3.44 6.87 -8.35
C ALA A 30 4.88 6.90 -8.87
N CYS A 31 5.85 7.04 -7.98
CA CYS A 31 7.26 6.88 -8.32
C CYS A 31 8.07 6.32 -7.15
N ILE A 32 9.18 5.66 -7.48
CA ILE A 32 10.23 5.26 -6.55
C ILE A 32 11.47 6.10 -6.86
N LEU A 33 12.00 6.76 -5.85
CA LEU A 33 13.11 7.71 -5.96
C LEU A 33 14.33 7.18 -5.20
N GLU A 34 15.50 7.46 -5.74
CA GLU A 34 16.80 7.19 -5.11
C GLU A 34 17.58 8.49 -4.96
N TYR A 35 18.13 8.72 -3.77
CA TYR A 35 19.10 9.79 -3.55
C TYR A 35 20.48 9.38 -4.09
N LYS A 36 21.10 10.17 -4.95
CA LYS A 36 22.48 9.94 -5.40
C LYS A 36 23.31 11.20 -5.26
N GLN A 37 24.49 11.05 -4.64
CA GLN A 37 25.46 12.11 -4.53
C GLN A 37 26.77 11.69 -5.22
N THR A 38 27.30 12.54 -6.11
CA THR A 38 28.59 12.32 -6.78
C THR A 38 29.47 13.55 -6.59
N GLY A 39 30.40 13.51 -5.63
CA GLY A 39 31.11 14.71 -5.18
C GLY A 39 30.13 15.72 -4.57
N ASP A 40 30.07 16.92 -5.14
CA ASP A 40 29.14 17.98 -4.71
C ASP A 40 27.78 17.95 -5.44
N SER A 41 27.62 17.11 -6.48
CA SER A 41 26.35 17.01 -7.19
C SER A 41 25.36 16.12 -6.42
N ILE A 42 24.15 16.61 -6.21
CA ILE A 42 23.05 15.88 -5.56
C ILE A 42 21.91 15.73 -6.56
N ASP A 43 21.54 14.48 -6.85
CA ASP A 43 20.48 14.13 -7.77
C ASP A 43 19.44 13.21 -7.09
N ILE A 44 18.17 13.42 -7.43
CA ILE A 44 17.09 12.52 -7.07
C ILE A 44 16.68 11.74 -8.33
N ILE A 45 17.03 10.47 -8.36
CA ILE A 45 16.84 9.60 -9.53
C ILE A 45 15.51 8.88 -9.43
N THR A 46 14.68 9.00 -10.47
CA THR A 46 13.47 8.19 -10.60
C THR A 46 13.82 6.78 -11.04
N ARG A 47 13.73 5.80 -10.14
CA ARG A 47 14.00 4.37 -10.41
C ARG A 47 12.85 3.68 -11.14
N ALA A 48 11.62 4.07 -10.81
CA ALA A 48 10.39 3.57 -11.41
C ALA A 48 9.31 4.66 -11.33
N HIS A 49 8.41 4.70 -12.31
CA HIS A 49 7.26 5.60 -12.29
C HIS A 49 6.09 5.05 -13.09
N GLY A 50 4.87 5.47 -12.72
CA GLY A 50 3.65 5.08 -13.40
C GLY A 50 2.44 5.87 -12.88
N ASN A 51 1.31 5.76 -13.55
CA ASN A 51 0.04 6.27 -13.03
C ASN A 51 -0.83 5.08 -12.63
N VAL A 52 -1.28 5.05 -11.37
CA VAL A 52 -2.01 3.93 -10.79
C VAL A 52 -3.52 4.18 -10.72
N GLN A 53 -4.04 5.19 -11.42
CA GLN A 53 -5.45 5.49 -11.47
C GLN A 53 -6.23 4.37 -12.19
N ASP A 54 -7.33 3.91 -11.59
CA ASP A 54 -8.27 3.05 -12.30
C ASP A 54 -9.26 3.88 -13.10
N ARG A 55 -9.74 3.33 -14.23
CA ARG A 55 -10.77 3.98 -15.05
C ARG A 55 -12.12 4.08 -14.33
N ILE A 56 -12.38 3.15 -13.41
CA ILE A 56 -13.62 3.00 -12.67
C ILE A 56 -13.26 2.80 -11.20
N GLY A 57 -13.99 3.43 -10.29
CA GLY A 57 -13.82 3.29 -8.85
C GLY A 57 -14.37 4.50 -8.10
N ARG A 58 -15.04 4.28 -6.97
CA ARG A 58 -15.46 5.35 -6.05
C ARG A 58 -14.27 5.67 -5.14
N PRO A 59 -13.70 6.89 -5.16
CA PRO A 59 -12.61 7.25 -4.26
C PRO A 59 -13.04 7.07 -2.81
N SER A 60 -12.16 6.49 -2.00
CA SER A 60 -12.50 6.21 -0.61
C SER A 60 -12.63 7.46 0.25
N GLU A 61 -13.59 7.43 1.18
CA GLU A 61 -13.89 8.57 2.07
C GLU A 61 -12.75 8.88 3.04
N THR A 62 -12.05 7.85 3.54
CA THR A 62 -10.88 8.02 4.41
C THR A 62 -9.58 8.31 3.62
N GLY A 63 -9.69 8.64 2.33
CA GLY A 63 -8.59 9.12 1.50
C GLY A 63 -7.64 8.04 0.97
N ILE A 64 -6.50 8.47 0.43
CA ILE A 64 -5.48 7.58 -0.12
C ILE A 64 -4.66 7.00 1.04
N ILE A 65 -4.58 5.67 1.13
CA ILE A 65 -3.64 4.98 2.01
C ILE A 65 -2.65 4.20 1.13
N GLY A 66 -1.36 4.36 1.40
CA GLY A 66 -0.32 3.54 0.80
C GLY A 66 0.59 2.99 1.88
N ILE A 67 0.84 1.68 1.81
CA ILE A 67 1.60 0.91 2.80
C ILE A 67 2.57 -0.01 2.07
N ILE A 68 3.71 -0.30 2.69
CA ILE A 68 4.75 -1.17 2.12
C ILE A 68 4.89 -2.38 3.03
N ASP A 69 4.97 -3.57 2.43
CA ASP A 69 5.25 -4.80 3.15
C ASP A 69 6.63 -4.72 3.85
N PRO A 70 6.77 -5.13 5.12
CA PRO A 70 8.03 -5.03 5.86
C PRO A 70 9.22 -5.73 5.18
N ASP A 71 8.97 -6.83 4.48
CA ASP A 71 9.98 -7.56 3.72
C ASP A 71 10.20 -6.99 2.30
N CYS A 72 9.60 -5.84 2.01
CA CYS A 72 9.66 -5.12 0.74
C CYS A 72 9.23 -5.96 -0.47
N ARG A 73 8.23 -6.84 -0.30
CA ARG A 73 7.72 -7.70 -1.38
C ARG A 73 6.73 -6.98 -2.30
N MET A 74 5.97 -6.02 -1.76
CA MET A 74 4.97 -5.26 -2.51
C MET A 74 4.63 -3.93 -1.84
N ILE A 75 3.96 -3.06 -2.60
CA ILE A 75 3.25 -1.88 -2.11
C ILE A 75 1.75 -2.15 -2.20
N GLY A 76 1.03 -1.91 -1.10
CA GLY A 76 -0.42 -1.95 -1.02
C GLY A 76 -1.00 -0.54 -1.05
N LEU A 77 -2.00 -0.30 -1.89
CA LEU A 77 -2.68 0.98 -2.04
C LEU A 77 -4.19 0.80 -1.89
N ARG A 78 -4.79 1.53 -0.95
CA ARG A 78 -6.24 1.69 -0.84
C ARG A 78 -6.60 3.06 -1.41
N LEU A 79 -7.08 3.05 -2.65
CA LEU A 79 -7.45 4.24 -3.41
C LEU A 79 -8.98 4.40 -3.54
N TYR A 80 -9.66 3.27 -3.71
CA TYR A 80 -11.09 3.18 -4.00
C TYR A 80 -11.76 2.19 -3.06
N ASP A 81 -13.06 2.37 -2.82
CA ASP A 81 -13.84 1.45 -1.99
C ASP A 81 -13.96 0.07 -2.66
N GLY A 82 -13.80 -0.98 -1.86
CA GLY A 82 -13.89 -2.37 -2.32
C GLY A 82 -12.72 -2.85 -3.19
N LEU A 83 -11.65 -2.06 -3.33
CA LEU A 83 -10.46 -2.42 -4.11
C LEU A 83 -9.19 -2.18 -3.31
N PHE A 84 -8.35 -3.22 -3.23
CA PHE A 84 -6.98 -3.10 -2.74
C PHE A 84 -6.01 -3.31 -3.89
N LYS A 85 -5.26 -2.27 -4.24
CA LYS A 85 -4.32 -2.29 -5.36
C LYS A 85 -2.94 -2.72 -4.87
N VAL A 86 -2.33 -3.65 -5.58
CA VAL A 86 -1.03 -4.24 -5.25
C VAL A 86 -0.03 -3.95 -6.35
N ILE A 87 1.11 -3.36 -5.99
CA ILE A 87 2.27 -3.18 -6.86
C ILE A 87 3.38 -4.14 -6.40
N PRO A 88 3.71 -5.20 -7.16
CA PRO A 88 4.84 -6.07 -6.84
C PRO A 88 6.16 -5.29 -6.91
N LEU A 89 7.00 -5.43 -5.88
CA LEU A 89 8.33 -4.80 -5.80
C LEU A 89 9.39 -5.72 -6.44
N GLU A 90 9.26 -5.93 -7.74
CA GLU A 90 10.23 -6.66 -8.54
C GLU A 90 11.19 -5.70 -9.24
N ARG A 91 12.46 -6.09 -9.42
CA ARG A 91 13.50 -5.23 -10.05
C ARG A 91 13.14 -4.79 -11.47
N ASP A 92 12.37 -5.61 -12.18
CA ASP A 92 12.00 -5.36 -13.57
C ASP A 92 10.72 -4.51 -13.70
N ASN A 93 10.00 -4.25 -12.60
CA ASN A 93 8.74 -3.49 -12.61
C ASN A 93 8.95 -1.96 -12.61
N LYS A 94 9.66 -1.44 -13.62
CA LYS A 94 9.95 -0.01 -13.75
C LYS A 94 8.72 0.86 -14.05
N GLU A 95 7.68 0.27 -14.62
CA GLU A 95 6.41 0.92 -14.95
C GLU A 95 5.41 0.93 -13.79
N LEU A 96 5.77 0.34 -12.64
CA LEU A 96 4.88 0.19 -11.47
C LEU A 96 3.53 -0.46 -11.84
N LYS A 97 3.59 -1.52 -12.66
CA LYS A 97 2.40 -2.32 -13.01
C LYS A 97 1.80 -2.89 -11.73
N ALA A 98 0.49 -2.75 -11.63
CA ALA A 98 -0.30 -3.12 -10.47
C ALA A 98 -1.47 -4.00 -10.88
N PHE A 99 -2.05 -4.71 -9.92
CA PHE A 99 -3.33 -5.38 -10.05
C PHE A 99 -4.24 -5.04 -8.88
N ASN A 100 -5.55 -5.15 -9.08
CA ASN A 100 -6.53 -4.92 -8.02
C ASN A 100 -7.02 -6.26 -7.48
N ILE A 101 -7.10 -6.37 -6.15
CA ILE A 101 -7.79 -7.44 -5.45
C ILE A 101 -9.10 -6.87 -4.92
N ARG A 102 -10.19 -7.60 -5.10
CA ARG A 102 -11.49 -7.24 -4.55
C ARG A 102 -11.46 -7.35 -3.02
N LEU A 103 -11.93 -6.30 -2.35
CA LEU A 103 -12.08 -6.25 -0.91
C LEU A 103 -13.58 -6.21 -0.60
N GLU A 104 -14.08 -7.20 0.15
CA GLU A 104 -15.52 -7.27 0.46
C GLU A 104 -15.93 -6.16 1.44
N GLU A 105 -15.02 -5.75 2.32
CA GLU A 105 -15.23 -4.65 3.26
C GLU A 105 -15.09 -3.30 2.55
N LEU A 106 -16.22 -2.67 2.21
CA LEU A 106 -16.24 -1.44 1.41
C LEU A 106 -15.73 -0.21 2.16
N HIS A 107 -16.04 -0.08 3.45
CA HIS A 107 -15.71 1.10 4.25
C HIS A 107 -14.53 0.83 5.19
N VAL A 108 -13.33 0.81 4.60
CA VAL A 108 -12.06 0.65 5.32
C VAL A 108 -11.61 1.99 5.92
N ILE A 109 -11.23 1.95 7.19
CA ILE A 109 -10.82 3.14 7.96
C ILE A 109 -9.31 3.34 7.88
N ASP A 110 -8.55 2.33 8.30
CA ASP A 110 -7.09 2.30 8.21
C ASP A 110 -6.61 0.87 7.94
N VAL A 111 -5.42 0.74 7.35
CA VAL A 111 -4.79 -0.54 6.99
C VAL A 111 -3.27 -0.45 7.17
N LYS A 112 -2.66 -1.56 7.61
CA LYS A 112 -1.20 -1.75 7.72
C LYS A 112 -0.81 -3.18 7.35
N PHE A 113 0.42 -3.36 6.86
CA PHE A 113 1.02 -4.69 6.78
C PHE A 113 1.54 -5.09 8.16
N LEU A 114 1.29 -6.33 8.58
CA LEU A 114 1.82 -6.89 9.82
C LEU A 114 3.27 -7.36 9.65
N TYR A 115 4.06 -7.22 10.71
CA TYR A 115 5.43 -7.71 10.76
C TYR A 115 5.52 -9.22 10.99
N SER A 116 6.66 -9.80 10.63
CA SER A 116 7.02 -11.20 10.93
C SER A 116 6.02 -12.26 10.44
N CYS A 117 5.32 -11.99 9.33
CA CYS A 117 4.37 -12.90 8.72
C CYS A 117 4.99 -13.62 7.52
N GLN A 118 4.81 -14.94 7.43
CA GLN A 118 5.35 -15.76 6.32
C GLN A 118 4.82 -15.30 4.97
N ALA A 119 3.51 -15.05 4.88
CA ALA A 119 2.87 -14.38 3.77
C ALA A 119 2.65 -12.88 4.09
N PRO A 120 2.74 -11.98 3.09
CA PRO A 120 2.37 -10.58 3.26
C PRO A 120 0.94 -10.50 3.81
N THR A 121 0.77 -9.92 5.00
CA THR A 121 -0.51 -9.94 5.71
C THR A 121 -0.92 -8.51 6.01
N ILE A 122 -2.12 -8.12 5.58
CA ILE A 122 -2.72 -6.83 5.94
C ILE A 122 -3.63 -6.98 7.15
N CYS A 123 -3.62 -5.98 8.03
CA CYS A 123 -4.55 -5.79 9.13
C CYS A 123 -5.26 -4.45 8.92
N PHE A 124 -6.58 -4.43 9.01
CA PHE A 124 -7.37 -3.23 8.76
C PHE A 124 -8.59 -3.14 9.67
N VAL A 125 -8.97 -1.91 10.00
CA VAL A 125 -10.27 -1.60 10.60
C VAL A 125 -11.24 -1.27 9.48
N TYR A 126 -12.44 -1.83 9.54
CA TYR A 126 -13.55 -1.47 8.65
C TYR A 126 -14.82 -1.24 9.45
N GLN A 127 -15.79 -0.58 8.82
CA GLN A 127 -17.10 -0.31 9.41
C GLN A 127 -18.22 -0.88 8.54
N ASP A 128 -19.21 -1.49 9.18
CA ASP A 128 -20.44 -1.96 8.58
C ASP A 128 -21.65 -1.49 9.44
N PRO A 129 -22.90 -1.90 9.14
CA PRO A 129 -24.05 -1.52 9.95
C PRO A 129 -24.01 -1.99 11.42
N GLN A 130 -23.17 -2.98 11.75
CA GLN A 130 -23.07 -3.58 13.09
C GLN A 130 -22.01 -2.87 13.95
N GLY A 131 -21.03 -2.22 13.35
CA GLY A 131 -20.05 -1.42 14.06
C GLY A 131 -18.70 -1.37 13.34
N ARG A 132 -17.63 -1.20 14.12
CA ARG A 132 -16.25 -1.31 13.63
C ARG A 132 -15.66 -2.65 14.00
N HIS A 133 -14.88 -3.21 13.09
CA HIS A 133 -14.31 -4.55 13.18
C HIS A 133 -12.86 -4.50 12.71
N VAL A 134 -12.05 -5.45 13.17
CA VAL A 134 -10.68 -5.65 12.69
C VAL A 134 -10.57 -7.00 12.01
N LYS A 135 -9.96 -7.01 10.82
CA LYS A 135 -9.78 -8.23 10.05
C LYS A 135 -8.40 -8.27 9.43
N THR A 136 -7.92 -9.48 9.18
CA THR A 136 -6.67 -9.72 8.47
C THR A 136 -6.89 -10.52 7.20
N TYR A 137 -6.07 -10.24 6.19
CA TYR A 137 -5.95 -11.03 4.96
C TYR A 137 -4.49 -11.28 4.64
N GLU A 138 -4.21 -12.46 4.11
CA GLU A 138 -2.94 -12.75 3.45
C GLU A 138 -3.06 -12.38 1.96
N VAL A 139 -1.99 -11.81 1.39
CA VAL A 139 -1.95 -11.33 0.00
C VAL A 139 -1.11 -12.27 -0.85
N SER A 140 -1.74 -12.95 -1.81
CA SER A 140 -1.05 -13.82 -2.75
C SER A 140 -0.66 -13.07 -4.02
N LEU A 141 0.63 -12.80 -4.21
CA LEU A 141 1.14 -12.22 -5.48
C LEU A 141 0.95 -13.17 -6.67
N ARG A 142 1.01 -14.48 -6.42
CA ARG A 142 0.91 -15.52 -7.44
C ARG A 142 -0.53 -15.66 -7.95
N GLU A 143 -1.47 -15.82 -7.02
CA GLU A 143 -2.89 -16.04 -7.35
C GLU A 143 -3.64 -14.72 -7.54
N LYS A 144 -3.03 -13.58 -7.16
CA LYS A 144 -3.60 -12.23 -7.25
C LYS A 144 -4.93 -12.08 -6.51
N GLU A 145 -5.03 -12.73 -5.36
CA GLU A 145 -6.21 -12.74 -4.51
C GLU A 145 -5.83 -12.66 -3.03
N PHE A 146 -6.84 -12.45 -2.19
CA PHE A 146 -6.70 -12.57 -0.74
C PHE A 146 -6.97 -14.01 -0.31
N SER A 147 -6.13 -14.53 0.59
CA SER A 147 -6.42 -15.71 1.40
C SER A 147 -6.81 -15.30 2.82
N LYS A 148 -7.44 -16.23 3.54
CA LYS A 148 -7.86 -16.02 4.92
C LYS A 148 -6.66 -15.64 5.79
N GLY A 149 -6.73 -14.48 6.45
CA GLY A 149 -5.68 -14.04 7.36
C GLY A 149 -5.65 -14.81 8.69
N PRO A 150 -4.59 -14.61 9.49
CA PRO A 150 -4.35 -15.37 10.71
C PRO A 150 -5.42 -15.19 11.80
N TRP A 151 -6.09 -14.04 11.85
CA TRP A 151 -7.11 -13.75 12.87
C TRP A 151 -8.09 -12.65 12.45
N LYS A 152 -9.19 -12.53 13.20
CA LYS A 152 -10.16 -11.43 13.10
C LYS A 152 -10.73 -11.11 14.47
N GLN A 153 -11.19 -9.87 14.66
CA GLN A 153 -11.87 -9.41 15.86
C GLN A 153 -13.14 -8.65 15.46
N GLU A 154 -14.29 -9.21 15.82
CA GLU A 154 -15.57 -8.53 15.66
C GLU A 154 -15.75 -7.49 16.79
N ASN A 155 -16.45 -6.40 16.50
CA ASN A 155 -16.87 -5.40 17.47
C ASN A 155 -15.71 -4.78 18.27
N VAL A 156 -14.84 -4.04 17.59
CA VAL A 156 -13.89 -3.15 18.27
C VAL A 156 -14.57 -1.84 18.67
N GLU A 157 -13.83 -0.95 19.32
CA GLU A 157 -14.33 0.37 19.71
C GLU A 157 -14.99 1.10 18.52
N ALA A 158 -16.16 1.70 18.76
CA ALA A 158 -16.96 2.37 17.74
C ALA A 158 -16.21 3.51 17.04
N GLU A 159 -15.21 4.10 17.68
CA GLU A 159 -14.37 5.18 17.15
C GLU A 159 -12.94 4.74 16.80
N ALA A 160 -12.66 3.43 16.73
CA ALA A 160 -11.35 2.91 16.32
C ALA A 160 -10.92 3.46 14.95
N SER A 161 -9.88 4.31 14.92
CA SER A 161 -9.51 5.09 13.73
C SER A 161 -8.13 4.80 13.17
N MET A 162 -7.31 4.02 13.87
CA MET A 162 -5.90 3.80 13.53
C MET A 162 -5.50 2.35 13.77
N VAL A 163 -4.70 1.80 12.85
CA VAL A 163 -4.01 0.51 13.00
C VAL A 163 -2.51 0.78 13.15
N ILE A 164 -1.90 0.16 14.17
CA ILE A 164 -0.46 0.17 14.39
C ILE A 164 0.01 -1.28 14.28
N ALA A 165 1.00 -1.52 13.42
CA ALA A 165 1.59 -2.83 13.18
C ALA A 165 2.90 -3.02 13.96
#